data_AF-A0A2M8NIU2-F1
#
_entry.id   AF-A0A2M8NIU2-F1
#
_cell.length_a   1.000
_cell.length_b   1.000
_cell.length_c   1.000
_cell.angle_alpha   90.00
_cell.angle_beta   90.00
_cell.angle_gamma   90.00
#
_symmetry.space_group_name_H-M   'P 1'
#
loop_
_entity.id
_entity.type
_entity.pdbx_description
1 polymer ?
#
loop_
_entity_poly.entity_id
_entity_poly.type
_entity_poly.pdbx_seq_one_letter_code
_entity_poly.pdbx_strand_id
1 'polypeptide(L)'
;MEFQAEYILIADRLQIRYYGIIIVVAMLIAATVAARLAKRDGKDPDHIWGALTWAIIPAIIGARLWFVLFPPQTLIAQGNDTAWFLQNFFNLENGAIAIWSGGLSIFGAVLGGLIGGYLYMRRNKLPVGQWLDIAGV
;
A
#
# COMPACT_ATOMS: atom_id res chain seq x y z
N MET A 1 12.04 25.98 5.82
CA MET A 1 11.32 24.72 6.10
C MET A 1 10.69 24.89 7.47
N GLU A 2 9.39 25.19 7.53
CA GLU A 2 8.66 25.22 8.80
C GLU A 2 8.30 23.79 9.17
N PHE A 3 8.80 23.32 10.32
CA PHE A 3 8.50 21.99 10.82
C PHE A 3 7.14 22.04 11.52
N GLN A 4 6.10 21.54 10.85
CA GLN A 4 4.84 21.24 11.51
C GLN A 4 4.88 19.79 12.00
N ALA A 5 4.33 19.49 13.17
CA ALA A 5 4.47 18.16 13.81
C ALA A 5 3.89 16.99 12.99
N GLU A 6 3.08 17.28 11.95
CA GLU A 6 2.38 16.25 11.17
C GLU A 6 2.98 16.02 9.77
N TYR A 7 3.60 17.03 9.16
CA TYR A 7 4.11 16.95 7.79
C TYR A 7 5.27 17.91 7.51
N ILE A 8 6.03 17.59 6.46
CA ILE A 8 7.02 18.46 5.84
C ILE A 8 6.39 19.07 4.60
N LEU A 9 6.45 20.39 4.48
CA LEU A 9 6.05 21.12 3.27
C LEU A 9 7.27 21.31 2.36
N ILE A 10 7.19 20.81 1.13
CA ILE A 10 8.20 21.00 0.09
C ILE A 10 7.62 21.94 -0.97
N ALA A 11 8.35 23.02 -1.26
CA ALA A 11 8.04 23.99 -2.31
C ALA A 11 6.58 24.52 -2.30
N ASP A 12 6.00 24.69 -1.10
CA ASP A 12 4.64 25.20 -0.82
C ASP A 12 3.47 24.45 -1.49
N ARG A 13 3.72 23.30 -2.12
CA ARG A 13 2.70 22.54 -2.86
C ARG A 13 2.66 21.05 -2.52
N LEU A 14 3.75 20.51 -1.98
CA LEU A 14 3.84 19.09 -1.67
C LEU A 14 3.92 18.89 -0.15
N GLN A 15 2.88 18.26 0.40
CA GLN A 15 2.84 17.88 1.81
C GLN A 15 3.24 16.41 1.95
N ILE A 16 4.36 16.15 2.62
CA ILE A 16 4.80 14.80 2.95
C ILE A 16 4.54 14.54 4.43
N ARG A 17 3.64 13.60 4.72
CA ARG A 17 3.27 13.26 6.09
C ARG A 17 4.29 12.31 6.71
N TYR A 18 4.64 12.51 7.98
CA TYR A 18 5.66 11.68 8.66
C TYR A 18 5.27 10.20 8.75
N TYR A 19 3.98 9.89 8.92
CA TYR A 19 3.54 8.49 8.96
C TYR A 19 3.89 7.76 7.65
N GLY A 20 3.83 8.45 6.50
CA GLY A 20 4.17 7.86 5.21
C GLY A 20 5.66 7.54 5.12
N ILE A 21 6.51 8.45 5.61
CA ILE A 21 7.96 8.23 5.71
C ILE A 21 8.25 7.02 6.60
N ILE A 22 7.61 6.95 7.78
CA ILE A 22 7.80 5.84 8.73
C ILE A 22 7.38 4.51 8.10
N ILE A 23 6.24 4.45 7.40
CA ILE A 23 5.77 3.23 6.72
C ILE A 23 6.76 2.79 5.65
N VAL A 24 7.25 3.71 4.80
CA VAL A 24 8.22 3.38 3.74
C VAL A 24 9.53 2.87 4.34
N VAL A 25 10.04 3.54 5.39
CA VAL A 25 11.27 3.11 6.07
C VAL A 25 11.10 1.73 6.70
N ALA A 26 9.98 1.50 7.42
CA ALA A 26 9.69 0.19 8.02
C ALA A 26 9.61 -0.91 6.96
N MET A 27 8.97 -0.64 5.83
CA MET A 27 8.85 -1.55 4.70
C MET A 27 10.23 -1.89 4.08
N LEU A 28 11.10 -0.89 3.90
CA LEU A 28 12.46 -1.11 3.39
C LEU A 28 13.32 -1.93 4.37
N ILE A 29 13.19 -1.68 5.67
CA ILE A 29 13.87 -2.45 6.71
C ILE A 29 13.39 -3.91 6.68
N ALA A 30 12.07 -4.14 6.68
CA ALA A 30 11.49 -5.48 6.63
C ALA A 30 11.95 -6.25 5.38
N ALA A 31 11.90 -5.62 4.21
CA ALA A 31 12.36 -6.22 2.96
C ALA A 31 13.87 -6.54 3.00
N THR A 32 14.69 -5.68 3.59
CA THR A 32 16.13 -5.94 3.76
C THR A 32 16.40 -7.11 4.69
N VAL A 33 15.65 -7.23 5.79
CA VAL A 33 15.76 -8.35 6.73
C VAL A 33 15.33 -9.65 6.06
N ALA A 34 14.17 -9.66 5.40
CA ALA A 34 13.67 -10.81 4.64
C ALA A 34 14.64 -11.24 3.52
N ALA A 35 15.24 -10.28 2.79
CA ALA A 35 16.25 -10.57 1.76
C ALA A 35 17.52 -11.20 2.35
N ARG A 36 17.99 -10.72 3.51
CA ARG A 36 19.14 -11.33 4.22
C ARG A 36 18.81 -12.74 4.69
N LEU A 37 17.59 -12.97 5.17
CA LEU A 37 17.11 -14.29 5.57
C LEU A 37 17.01 -15.24 4.38
N ALA A 38 16.42 -14.80 3.26
CA ALA A 38 16.38 -15.56 2.01
C ALA A 38 17.78 -15.99 1.56
N LYS A 39 18.73 -15.05 1.58
CA LYS A 39 20.13 -15.32 1.23
C LYS A 39 20.78 -16.34 2.17
N ARG A 40 20.51 -16.26 3.47
CA ARG A 40 21.00 -17.23 4.47
C ARG A 40 20.46 -18.64 4.19
N ASP A 41 19.22 -18.73 3.74
CA ASP A 41 18.54 -19.98 3.42
C ASP A 41 18.81 -20.49 1.99
N GLY A 42 19.82 -19.93 1.31
CA GLY A 42 20.23 -20.33 -0.04
C GLY A 42 19.27 -19.92 -1.16
N LYS A 43 18.34 -19.00 -0.89
CA LYS A 43 17.37 -18.47 -1.86
C LYS A 43 17.84 -17.13 -2.43
N ASP A 44 17.35 -16.81 -3.62
CA ASP A 44 17.67 -15.56 -4.30
C ASP A 44 16.97 -14.35 -3.61
N PRO A 45 17.72 -13.42 -2.98
CA PRO A 45 17.13 -12.26 -2.30
C PRO A 45 16.36 -11.32 -3.25
N ASP A 46 16.62 -11.36 -4.56
CA ASP A 46 15.95 -10.47 -5.53
C ASP A 46 14.45 -10.76 -5.64
N HIS A 47 14.03 -11.98 -5.30
CA HIS A 47 12.62 -12.32 -5.22
C HIS A 47 11.87 -11.58 -4.11
N ILE A 48 12.53 -11.19 -3.02
CA ILE A 48 11.89 -10.37 -1.97
C ILE A 48 11.59 -8.97 -2.51
N TRP A 49 12.55 -8.35 -3.19
CA TRP A 49 12.37 -7.02 -3.78
C TRP A 49 11.36 -7.03 -4.93
N GLY A 50 11.37 -8.08 -5.75
CA GLY A 50 10.39 -8.29 -6.80
C GLY A 50 8.98 -8.49 -6.25
N ALA A 51 8.83 -9.32 -5.21
CA ALA A 51 7.55 -9.54 -4.53
C ALA A 51 7.02 -8.26 -3.87
N LEU A 52 7.89 -7.49 -3.21
CA LEU A 52 7.53 -6.20 -2.61
C LEU A 52 7.00 -5.22 -3.67
N THR A 53 7.72 -5.07 -4.78
CA THR A 53 7.32 -4.18 -5.88
C THR A 53 5.98 -4.59 -6.46
N TRP A 54 5.78 -5.90 -6.66
CA TRP A 54 4.50 -6.46 -7.11
C TRP A 54 3.38 -6.37 -6.08
N ALA A 55 3.69 -6.30 -4.78
CA ALA A 55 2.70 -6.16 -3.72
C ALA A 55 2.21 -4.70 -3.57
N ILE A 56 3.09 -3.71 -3.77
CA ILE A 56 2.76 -2.28 -3.59
C ILE A 56 1.64 -1.85 -4.54
N ILE A 57 1.69 -2.23 -5.82
CA ILE A 57 0.69 -1.77 -6.81
C ILE A 57 -0.72 -2.27 -6.44
N PRO A 58 -0.95 -3.59 -6.25
CA PRO A 58 -2.25 -4.09 -5.83
C PRO A 58 -2.64 -3.64 -4.42
N ALA A 59 -1.69 -3.40 -3.51
CA ALA A 59 -1.98 -2.84 -2.19
C ALA A 59 -2.61 -1.44 -2.30
N ILE A 60 -2.04 -0.54 -3.11
CA ILE A 60 -2.60 0.81 -3.29
C ILE A 60 -3.98 0.74 -3.94
N ILE A 61 -4.16 -0.11 -4.95
CA ILE A 61 -5.44 -0.32 -5.63
C ILE A 61 -6.47 -0.89 -4.65
N GLY A 62 -6.12 -1.94 -3.91
CA GLY A 62 -6.99 -2.58 -2.93
C GLY A 62 -7.37 -1.64 -1.79
N ALA A 63 -6.43 -0.83 -1.31
CA ALA A 63 -6.67 0.16 -0.27
C ALA A 63 -7.72 1.19 -0.69
N ARG A 64 -7.66 1.65 -1.94
CA ARG A 64 -8.63 2.59 -2.48
C ARG A 64 -9.97 1.93 -2.76
N LEU A 65 -9.96 0.75 -3.36
CA LEU A 65 -11.17 0.00 -3.66
C LEU A 65 -11.96 -0.28 -2.37
N TRP A 66 -11.29 -0.72 -1.31
CA TRP A 66 -11.93 -0.96 -0.02
C TRP A 66 -12.53 0.31 0.57
N PHE A 67 -11.81 1.44 0.50
CA PHE A 67 -12.33 2.71 1.00
C PHE A 67 -13.57 3.18 0.24
N VAL A 68 -13.61 3.00 -1.08
CA VAL A 68 -14.76 3.34 -1.93
C VAL A 68 -15.96 2.45 -1.64
N LEU A 69 -15.73 1.15 -1.42
CA LEU A 69 -16.80 0.19 -1.12
C LEU A 69 -17.32 0.32 0.32
N PHE A 70 -16.44 0.66 1.26
CA PHE A 70 -16.74 0.79 2.68
C PHE A 70 -16.31 2.16 3.21
N PRO A 71 -16.96 3.25 2.77
CA PRO A 71 -16.62 4.58 3.23
C PRO A 71 -16.92 4.75 4.74
N PRO A 72 -16.12 5.53 5.47
CA PRO A 72 -16.38 5.85 6.87
C PRO A 72 -17.75 6.52 7.06
N GLN A 73 -18.39 6.27 8.21
CA GLN A 73 -19.70 6.85 8.56
C GLN A 73 -19.72 8.38 8.46
N THR A 74 -18.59 9.04 8.76
CA THR A 74 -18.44 10.49 8.65
C THR A 74 -18.57 10.99 7.22
N LEU A 75 -18.09 10.24 6.22
CA LEU A 75 -18.23 10.60 4.80
C LEU A 75 -19.62 10.29 4.28
N ILE A 76 -20.22 9.19 4.73
CA ILE A 76 -21.61 8.84 4.40
C ILE A 76 -22.55 9.95 4.89
N ALA A 77 -22.34 10.46 6.11
CA ALA A 77 -23.11 11.58 6.66
C ALA A 77 -22.95 12.89 5.86
N GLN A 78 -21.86 13.04 5.11
CA GLN A 78 -21.60 14.17 4.21
C GLN A 78 -22.13 13.95 2.79
N GLY A 79 -22.82 12.83 2.53
CA GLY A 79 -23.36 12.47 1.21
C GLY A 79 -22.38 11.76 0.28
N ASN A 80 -21.17 11.43 0.77
CA ASN A 80 -20.14 10.70 0.01
C ASN A 80 -20.24 9.20 0.31
N ASP A 81 -21.37 8.60 -0.06
CA ASP A 81 -21.58 7.17 0.04
C ASP A 81 -20.95 6.40 -1.15
N THR A 82 -21.06 5.08 -1.13
CA THR A 82 -20.54 4.23 -2.21
C THR A 82 -21.14 4.60 -3.57
N ALA A 83 -22.43 4.95 -3.62
CA ALA A 83 -23.09 5.36 -4.86
C ALA A 83 -22.50 6.67 -5.42
N TRP A 84 -22.22 7.63 -4.54
CA TRP A 84 -21.56 8.89 -4.90
C TRP A 84 -20.18 8.65 -5.51
N PHE A 85 -19.36 7.79 -4.89
CA PHE A 85 -18.03 7.47 -5.43
C PHE A 85 -18.08 6.76 -6.79
N LEU A 86 -19.07 5.89 -7.00
CA LEU A 86 -19.25 5.19 -8.28
C LEU A 86 -19.73 6.15 -9.38
N GLN A 87 -20.59 7.12 -9.06
CA GLN A 87 -21.00 8.16 -10.01
C GLN A 87 -19.85 9.13 -10.33
N ASN A 88 -19.02 9.44 -9.32
CA ASN A 88 -17.88 10.35 -9.42
C ASN A 88 -16.56 9.59 -9.63
N PHE A 89 -16.58 8.51 -10.41
CA PHE A 89 -15.43 7.61 -10.55
C PHE A 89 -14.17 8.33 -11.06
N PHE A 90 -14.33 9.15 -12.10
CA PHE A 90 -13.24 9.89 -12.78
C PHE A 90 -12.97 11.28 -12.18
N ASN A 91 -13.61 11.65 -11.08
CA ASN A 91 -13.34 12.93 -10.43
C ASN A 91 -11.94 12.91 -9.80
N LEU A 92 -11.05 13.81 -10.26
CA LEU A 92 -9.65 13.89 -9.85
C LEU A 92 -9.44 14.60 -8.50
N GLU A 93 -10.47 15.24 -7.94
CA GLU A 93 -10.37 15.85 -6.62
C GLU A 93 -10.65 14.79 -5.55
N ASN A 94 -11.87 14.27 -5.49
CA ASN A 94 -12.31 13.36 -4.42
C ASN A 94 -12.97 12.08 -4.94
N GLY A 95 -12.93 11.84 -6.25
CA GLY A 95 -13.55 10.67 -6.88
C GLY A 95 -12.85 9.35 -6.56
N ALA A 96 -13.42 8.24 -7.04
CA ALA A 96 -12.93 6.90 -6.71
C ALA A 96 -11.46 6.67 -7.10
N ILE A 97 -10.97 7.26 -8.20
CA ILE A 97 -9.58 7.10 -8.67
C ILE A 97 -8.58 7.99 -7.91
N ALA A 98 -9.04 9.07 -7.27
CA ALA A 98 -8.17 10.05 -6.63
C ALA A 98 -7.51 9.49 -5.35
N ILE A 99 -6.41 8.75 -5.52
CA ILE A 99 -5.63 8.18 -4.40
C ILE A 99 -4.85 9.25 -3.63
N TRP A 100 -4.60 10.40 -4.24
CA TRP A 100 -3.86 11.52 -3.66
C TRP A 100 -4.70 12.41 -2.73
N SER A 101 -6.04 12.34 -2.81
CA SER A 101 -6.93 13.05 -1.86
C SER A 101 -7.07 12.33 -0.51
N GLY A 102 -6.31 11.25 -0.31
CA GLY A 102 -6.39 10.42 0.88
C GLY A 102 -7.47 9.35 0.74
N GLY A 103 -7.96 8.83 1.86
CA GLY A 103 -8.97 7.76 1.84
C GLY A 103 -8.44 6.43 1.31
N LEU A 104 -7.47 5.88 2.02
CA LEU A 104 -6.90 4.56 1.76
C LEU A 104 -7.15 3.67 2.98
N SER A 105 -7.82 2.54 2.78
CA SER A 105 -8.09 1.59 3.85
C SER A 105 -6.92 0.63 4.03
N ILE A 106 -6.48 0.44 5.28
CA ILE A 106 -5.44 -0.54 5.61
C ILE A 106 -5.87 -1.98 5.29
N PHE A 107 -7.15 -2.30 5.46
CA PHE A 107 -7.68 -3.63 5.15
C PHE A 107 -7.55 -3.95 3.66
N GLY A 108 -7.86 -2.96 2.82
CA GLY A 108 -7.67 -3.07 1.38
C GLY A 108 -6.20 -3.15 0.97
N ALA A 109 -5.31 -2.38 1.65
CA ALA A 109 -3.87 -2.44 1.42
C ALA A 109 -3.30 -3.84 1.71
N VAL A 110 -3.65 -4.42 2.86
CA VAL A 110 -3.16 -5.74 3.27
C VAL A 110 -3.64 -6.82 2.31
N LEU A 111 -4.95 -6.84 2.00
CA LEU A 111 -5.51 -7.81 1.05
C LEU A 111 -4.90 -7.67 -0.35
N GLY A 112 -4.78 -6.43 -0.85
CA GLY A 112 -4.14 -6.15 -2.13
C GLY A 112 -2.68 -6.59 -2.15
N GLY A 113 -1.90 -6.26 -1.10
CA GLY A 113 -0.51 -6.65 -0.97
C GLY A 113 -0.31 -8.17 -0.97
N LEU A 114 -1.15 -8.90 -0.23
CA LEU A 114 -1.13 -10.37 -0.21
C LEU A 114 -1.42 -10.96 -1.60
N ILE A 115 -2.42 -10.41 -2.31
CA ILE A 115 -2.74 -10.83 -3.68
C ILE A 115 -1.55 -10.56 -4.62
N GLY A 116 -0.93 -9.38 -4.52
CA GLY A 116 0.22 -9.01 -5.35
C GLY A 116 1.44 -9.89 -5.12
N GLY A 117 1.77 -10.16 -3.85
CA GLY A 117 2.83 -11.09 -3.47
C GLY A 117 2.55 -12.52 -3.93
N TYR A 118 1.32 -13.01 -3.73
CA TYR A 118 0.90 -14.33 -4.21
C TYR A 118 1.02 -14.46 -5.73
N LEU A 119 0.58 -13.45 -6.48
CA LEU A 119 0.64 -13.45 -7.93
C LEU A 119 2.09 -13.44 -8.43
N TYR A 120 2.98 -12.67 -7.78
CA TYR A 120 4.42 -12.69 -8.06
C TYR A 120 5.04 -14.07 -7.82
N MET A 121 4.79 -14.68 -6.66
CA MET A 121 5.31 -16.00 -6.34
C MET A 121 4.82 -17.06 -7.32
N ARG A 122 3.53 -17.02 -7.69
CA ARG A 122 2.95 -17.93 -8.68
C ARG A 122 3.56 -17.75 -10.06
N ARG A 123 3.79 -16.50 -10.49
CA ARG A 123 4.44 -16.18 -11.78
C ARG A 123 5.88 -16.69 -11.83
N ASN A 124 6.62 -16.59 -10.73
CA ASN A 124 8.01 -17.04 -10.63
C ASN A 124 8.15 -18.51 -10.19
N LYS A 125 7.05 -19.26 -10.09
CA LYS A 125 7.01 -20.68 -9.67
C LYS A 125 7.67 -20.93 -8.31
N LEU A 126 7.53 -19.98 -7.40
CA LEU A 126 8.10 -20.03 -6.06
C LEU A 126 7.16 -20.76 -5.08
N PRO A 127 7.69 -21.55 -4.11
CA PRO A 127 6.88 -22.21 -3.10
C PRO A 127 6.32 -21.20 -2.10
N VAL A 128 5.05 -20.81 -2.28
CA VAL A 128 4.41 -19.71 -1.54
C VAL A 128 4.59 -19.81 -0.02
N GLY A 129 4.42 -20.99 0.57
CA GLY A 129 4.55 -21.17 2.02
C GLY A 129 5.93 -20.80 2.57
N GLN A 130 7.01 -21.19 1.88
CA GLN A 130 8.38 -20.89 2.32
C GLN A 130 8.71 -19.40 2.19
N TRP A 131 8.20 -18.75 1.14
CA TRP A 131 8.44 -17.32 0.92
C TRP A 131 7.59 -16.45 1.85
N LEU A 132 6.36 -16.90 2.19
CA LEU A 132 5.55 -16.25 3.21
C LEU A 132 6.17 -16.37 4.61
N ASP A 133 6.78 -17.51 4.94
CA ASP A 133 7.49 -17.70 6.21
C ASP A 133 8.69 -16.74 6.33
N ILE A 134 9.48 -16.60 5.26
CA ILE A 134 10.60 -15.64 5.20
C ILE A 134 10.09 -14.19 5.29
N ALA A 135 8.95 -13.89 4.67
CA ALA A 135 8.35 -12.56 4.69
C ALA A 135 7.63 -12.23 6.02
N GLY A 136 7.39 -13.23 6.88
CA GLY A 136 6.69 -13.09 8.15
C GLY A 136 7.56 -12.66 9.34
N VAL A 137 8.87 -12.44 9.11
CA VAL A 137 9.83 -11.91 10.09
C VAL A 137 9.70 -10.41 10.25
#